data_AF-A0A7V9KKG4-F1
#
_entry.id   AF-A0A7V9KKG4-F1
#
_cell.length_a   1.000
_cell.length_b   1.000
_cell.length_c   1.000
_cell.angle_alpha   90.00
_cell.angle_beta   90.00
_cell.angle_gamma   90.00
#
_symmetry.space_group_name_H-M   'P 1'
#
loop_
_entity.id
_entity.type
_entity.pdbx_description
1 polymer ?
#
loop_
_entity_poly.entity_id
_entity_poly.type
_entity_poly.pdbx_seq_one_letter_code
_entity_poly.pdbx_strand_id
1 'polypeptide(L)'
;DDAELLDALERRATEMGVPVETAAADVRELALGRRFGLILAPMQLIHLLGGVPGRARAWSALTSHLAPSGLIAVAMLHEPLPPSGRAEPIPDVREVDGWVHSSLPLDVRVEEDSIELDRLRQVVSPEGRLSEDLDTTRLDRISIEMLRLEVAAAGLEVTSTEPIPATAEHVASLLVLIEAADA
;
A
#
# COMPACT_ATOMS: atom_id res chain seq x y z
N ASP A 1 15.08 0.53 7.83
CA ASP A 1 14.65 1.93 7.54
C ASP A 1 14.31 2.03 6.05
N ASP A 2 13.96 3.20 5.53
CA ASP A 2 13.60 3.34 4.11
C ASP A 2 14.77 2.96 3.18
N ALA A 3 16.01 3.26 3.57
CA ALA A 3 17.20 2.94 2.79
C ALA A 3 17.40 1.43 2.65
N GLU A 4 17.25 0.67 3.75
CA GLU A 4 17.33 -0.80 3.73
C GLU A 4 16.27 -1.44 2.82
N LEU A 5 15.06 -0.87 2.77
CA LEU A 5 13.99 -1.36 1.89
C LEU A 5 14.33 -1.11 0.41
N LEU A 6 14.87 0.05 0.08
CA LEU A 6 15.31 0.37 -1.28
C LEU A 6 16.50 -0.50 -1.71
N ASP A 7 17.50 -0.68 -0.84
CA ASP A 7 18.63 -1.58 -1.09
C ASP A 7 18.15 -3.02 -1.38
N ALA A 8 17.18 -3.51 -0.61
CA ALA A 8 16.62 -4.84 -0.82
C ALA A 8 15.87 -4.94 -2.18
N LEU A 9 15.19 -3.87 -2.62
CA LEU A 9 14.55 -3.81 -3.92
C LEU A 9 15.59 -3.83 -5.05
N GLU A 10 16.63 -3.00 -4.96
CA GLU A 10 17.68 -2.91 -5.98
C GLU A 10 18.46 -4.22 -6.14
N ARG A 11 18.80 -4.89 -5.03
CA ARG A 11 19.45 -6.20 -5.09
C ARG A 11 18.58 -7.23 -5.82
N ARG A 12 17.30 -7.35 -5.47
CA ARG A 12 16.37 -8.30 -6.11
C ARG A 12 16.18 -7.97 -7.60
N ALA A 13 16.06 -6.70 -7.94
CA ALA A 13 15.95 -6.25 -9.33
C ALA A 13 17.20 -6.63 -10.14
N THR A 14 18.39 -6.43 -9.56
CA THR A 14 19.68 -6.81 -10.16
C THR A 14 19.77 -8.32 -10.39
N GLU A 15 19.39 -9.13 -9.40
CA GLU A 15 19.34 -10.60 -9.53
C GLU A 15 18.40 -11.06 -10.65
N MET A 16 17.32 -10.32 -10.89
CA MET A 16 16.37 -10.57 -11.98
C MET A 16 16.78 -9.96 -13.32
N GLY A 17 17.88 -9.20 -13.38
CA GLY A 17 18.31 -8.49 -14.59
C GLY A 17 17.37 -7.36 -15.01
N VAL A 18 16.58 -6.82 -14.07
CA VAL A 18 15.63 -5.74 -14.32
C VAL A 18 16.22 -4.42 -13.81
N PRO A 19 16.39 -3.39 -14.66
CA PRO A 19 16.84 -2.10 -14.20
C PRO A 19 15.73 -1.39 -13.41
N VAL A 20 16.04 -0.97 -12.18
CA VAL A 20 15.14 -0.19 -11.32
C VAL A 20 15.88 1.04 -10.81
N GLU A 21 15.19 2.18 -10.79
CA GLU A 21 15.64 3.41 -10.14
C GLU A 21 14.77 3.61 -8.90
N THR A 22 15.41 3.78 -7.74
CA THR A 22 14.72 4.00 -6.47
C THR A 22 14.80 5.46 -6.03
N ALA A 23 13.80 5.89 -5.27
CA ALA A 23 13.79 7.20 -4.64
C ALA A 23 13.15 7.08 -3.24
N ALA A 24 13.88 7.51 -2.22
CA ALA A 24 13.33 7.67 -0.87
C ALA A 24 12.52 8.98 -0.83
N ALA A 25 11.20 8.85 -0.91
CA ALA A 25 10.30 10.00 -0.94
C ALA A 25 8.94 9.68 -0.33
N ASP A 26 8.31 10.69 0.25
CA ASP A 26 6.90 10.66 0.61
C ASP A 26 6.05 10.93 -0.64
N VAL A 27 5.11 10.03 -0.95
CA VAL A 27 4.22 10.20 -2.12
C VAL A 27 3.43 11.50 -2.08
N ARG A 28 3.16 12.04 -0.88
CA ARG A 28 2.43 13.30 -0.65
C ARG A 28 3.22 14.53 -1.08
N GLU A 29 4.53 14.39 -1.28
CA GLU A 29 5.45 15.46 -1.68
C GLU A 29 6.36 15.01 -2.84
N LEU A 30 5.94 13.97 -3.59
CA LEU A 30 6.75 13.35 -4.62
C LEU A 30 7.11 14.35 -5.72
N ALA A 31 8.42 14.45 -6.02
CA ALA A 31 8.96 15.34 -7.04
C ALA A 31 10.16 14.69 -7.75
N LEU A 32 9.88 13.83 -8.74
CA LEU A 32 10.89 13.15 -9.57
C LEU A 32 11.27 13.95 -10.83
N GLY A 33 10.56 15.04 -11.13
CA GLY A 33 10.87 15.91 -12.28
C GLY A 33 10.63 15.27 -13.65
N ARG A 34 9.85 14.19 -13.72
CA ARG A 34 9.52 13.47 -14.96
C ARG A 34 8.08 12.96 -14.93
N ARG A 35 7.54 12.64 -16.12
CA ARG A 35 6.19 12.10 -16.27
C ARG A 35 6.21 10.65 -16.72
N PHE A 36 5.19 9.89 -16.32
CA PHE A 36 5.04 8.47 -16.60
C PHE A 36 3.73 8.20 -17.33
N GLY A 37 3.75 7.21 -18.25
CA GLY A 37 2.53 6.69 -18.88
C GLY A 37 1.74 5.74 -17.97
N LEU A 38 2.36 5.21 -16.92
CA LEU A 38 1.74 4.33 -15.95
C LEU A 38 2.30 4.61 -14.56
N ILE A 39 1.42 4.79 -13.58
CA ILE A 39 1.74 4.90 -12.17
C ILE A 39 0.98 3.78 -11.45
N LEU A 40 1.68 2.98 -10.66
CA LEU A 40 1.10 1.87 -9.89
C LEU A 40 1.20 2.17 -8.39
N ALA A 41 0.07 2.15 -7.69
CA ALA A 41 0.00 2.20 -6.24
C ALA A 41 -0.61 0.88 -5.72
N PRO A 42 0.19 -0.19 -5.62
CA PRO A 42 -0.31 -1.49 -5.21
C PRO A 42 -0.62 -1.52 -3.70
N MET A 43 -1.25 -2.62 -3.28
CA MET A 43 -1.58 -2.90 -1.88
C MET A 43 -2.44 -1.79 -1.25
N GLN A 44 -2.06 -1.31 -0.06
CA GLN A 44 -2.86 -0.42 0.77
C GLN A 44 -2.32 1.02 0.77
N LEU A 45 -1.49 1.41 -0.20
CA LEU A 45 -0.76 2.68 -0.17
C LEU A 45 -1.70 3.87 0.05
N ILE A 46 -2.82 3.95 -0.67
CA ILE A 46 -3.74 5.09 -0.55
C ILE A 46 -4.43 5.17 0.82
N HIS A 47 -4.48 4.06 1.57
CA HIS A 47 -5.03 4.01 2.92
C HIS A 47 -4.03 4.48 3.98
N LEU A 48 -2.74 4.62 3.66
CA LEU A 48 -1.70 5.01 4.61
C LEU A 48 -1.41 6.53 4.63
N LEU A 49 -2.20 7.32 3.90
CA LEU A 49 -1.82 8.70 3.60
C LEU A 49 -2.23 9.73 4.65
N GLY A 50 -3.02 9.33 5.66
CA GLY A 50 -3.39 10.20 6.78
C GLY A 50 -4.64 11.03 6.46
N GLY A 51 -5.66 10.35 5.96
CA GLY A 51 -6.97 10.89 5.62
C GLY A 51 -6.99 11.68 4.32
N VAL A 52 -8.13 12.35 4.11
CA VAL A 52 -8.41 13.19 2.94
C VAL A 52 -7.29 14.21 2.67
N PRO A 53 -6.73 14.95 3.65
CA PRO A 53 -5.69 15.94 3.37
C PRO A 53 -4.41 15.29 2.81
N GLY A 54 -4.02 14.14 3.33
CA GLY A 54 -2.84 13.43 2.85
C GLY A 54 -3.02 12.87 1.44
N ARG A 55 -4.19 12.28 1.17
CA ARG A 55 -4.54 11.80 -0.18
C ARG A 55 -4.63 12.94 -1.18
N ALA A 56 -5.20 14.08 -0.83
CA ALA A 56 -5.24 15.25 -1.71
C ALA A 56 -3.83 15.72 -2.13
N ARG A 57 -2.87 15.75 -1.20
CA ARG A 57 -1.46 16.05 -1.53
C ARG A 57 -0.85 15.00 -2.44
N ALA A 58 -1.11 13.72 -2.17
CA ALA A 58 -0.65 12.63 -3.03
C ALA A 58 -1.25 12.72 -4.44
N TRP A 59 -2.56 12.95 -4.59
CA TRP A 59 -3.18 13.12 -5.91
C TRP A 59 -2.57 14.29 -6.67
N SER A 60 -2.36 15.43 -6.02
CA SER A 60 -1.67 16.57 -6.65
C SER A 60 -0.26 16.19 -7.14
N ALA A 61 0.52 15.50 -6.30
CA ALA A 61 1.85 15.03 -6.66
C ALA A 61 1.81 14.03 -7.83
N LEU A 62 0.91 13.04 -7.80
CA LEU A 62 0.74 12.05 -8.86
C LEU A 62 0.30 12.68 -10.18
N THR A 63 -0.65 13.61 -10.17
CA THR A 63 -1.09 14.35 -11.38
C THR A 63 0.08 15.09 -12.02
N SER A 64 0.99 15.67 -11.24
CA SER A 64 2.17 16.36 -11.81
C SER A 64 3.15 15.42 -12.52
N HIS A 65 3.12 14.12 -12.18
CA HIS A 65 3.94 13.04 -12.74
C HIS A 65 3.18 12.20 -13.78
N LEU A 66 1.91 12.49 -14.07
CA LEU A 66 1.15 11.75 -15.06
C LEU A 66 1.37 12.35 -16.47
N ALA A 67 1.64 11.50 -17.46
CA ALA A 67 1.63 11.92 -18.86
C ALA A 67 0.18 12.26 -19.30
N PRO A 68 -0.03 13.08 -20.36
CA PRO A 68 -1.38 13.47 -20.80
C PRO A 68 -2.35 12.33 -21.10
N SER A 69 -1.83 11.16 -21.50
CA SER A 69 -2.61 9.92 -21.71
C SER A 69 -2.14 8.80 -20.78
N GLY A 70 -1.63 9.19 -19.61
CA GLY A 70 -1.13 8.26 -18.61
C GLY A 70 -2.25 7.66 -17.78
N LEU A 71 -1.97 6.50 -17.21
CA LEU A 71 -2.87 5.75 -16.34
C LEU A 71 -2.31 5.68 -14.92
N ILE A 72 -3.16 5.88 -13.92
CA ILE A 72 -2.88 5.54 -12.52
C ILE A 72 -3.73 4.32 -12.18
N ALA A 73 -3.08 3.27 -11.67
CA ALA A 73 -3.76 2.09 -11.16
C ALA A 73 -3.48 1.97 -9.66
N VAL A 74 -4.54 2.04 -8.85
CA VAL A 74 -4.45 1.93 -7.39
C VAL A 74 -5.22 0.73 -6.90
N ALA A 75 -4.66 -0.01 -5.94
CA ALA A 75 -5.41 -1.01 -5.21
C ALA A 75 -6.02 -0.37 -3.95
N MET A 76 -7.26 -0.76 -3.65
CA MET A 76 -7.95 -0.36 -2.42
C MET A 76 -8.65 -1.56 -1.79
N LEU A 77 -8.88 -1.50 -0.47
CA LEU A 77 -9.69 -2.50 0.21
C LEU A 77 -11.13 -2.48 -0.35
N HIS A 78 -11.70 -3.67 -0.57
CA HIS A 78 -13.04 -3.83 -1.11
C HIS A 78 -14.06 -4.09 0.00
N GLU A 79 -15.18 -3.37 -0.02
CA GLU A 79 -16.31 -3.60 0.89
C GLU A 79 -17.15 -4.81 0.44
N PRO A 80 -17.76 -5.58 1.36
CA PRO A 80 -17.71 -5.41 2.82
C PRO A 80 -16.37 -5.84 3.42
N LEU A 81 -15.84 -5.03 4.33
CA LEU A 81 -14.68 -5.38 5.14
C LEU A 81 -14.99 -6.55 6.10
N PRO A 82 -14.00 -7.37 6.49
CA PRO A 82 -14.18 -8.37 7.53
C PRO A 82 -14.58 -7.70 8.86
N PRO A 83 -15.36 -8.38 9.73
CA PRO A 83 -15.72 -7.83 11.03
C PRO A 83 -14.49 -7.66 11.91
N SER A 84 -14.57 -6.72 12.85
CA SER A 84 -13.57 -6.59 13.90
C SER A 84 -13.45 -7.88 14.72
N GLY A 85 -12.24 -8.18 15.17
CA GLY A 85 -11.95 -9.28 16.07
C GLY A 85 -10.57 -9.89 15.86
N ARG A 86 -10.30 -10.92 16.67
CA ARG A 86 -9.07 -11.68 16.60
C ARG A 86 -8.97 -12.40 15.27
N ALA A 87 -7.87 -12.20 14.57
CA ALA A 87 -7.55 -12.98 13.38
C ALA A 87 -7.41 -14.47 13.75
N GLU A 88 -7.96 -15.37 12.93
CA GLU A 88 -7.66 -16.79 13.04
C GLU A 88 -6.17 -17.01 12.67
N PRO A 89 -5.32 -17.45 13.59
CA PRO A 89 -3.89 -17.19 13.49
C PRO A 89 -3.19 -18.17 12.54
N ILE A 90 -2.69 -17.65 11.43
CA ILE A 90 -1.53 -18.20 10.74
C ILE A 90 -0.50 -17.07 10.68
N PRO A 91 0.62 -17.15 11.42
CA PRO A 91 1.66 -16.14 11.31
C PRO A 91 2.33 -16.23 9.93
N ASP A 92 2.65 -15.07 9.37
CA ASP A 92 3.55 -15.01 8.22
C ASP A 92 4.96 -15.32 8.73
N VAL A 93 5.49 -16.50 8.39
CA VAL A 93 6.82 -16.95 8.83
C VAL A 93 7.78 -17.05 7.65
N ARG A 94 8.96 -16.48 7.82
CA ARG A 94 10.04 -16.57 6.84
C ARG A 94 11.38 -16.77 7.53
N GLU A 95 12.15 -17.73 7.02
CA GLU A 95 13.55 -17.94 7.42
C GLU A 95 14.50 -17.43 6.34
N VAL A 96 15.49 -16.63 6.72
CA VAL A 96 16.54 -16.09 5.85
C VAL A 96 17.86 -16.05 6.61
N ASP A 97 18.92 -16.66 6.08
CA ASP A 97 20.27 -16.65 6.66
C ASP A 97 20.32 -17.04 8.16
N GLY A 98 19.49 -18.01 8.56
CA GLY A 98 19.36 -18.49 9.93
C GLY A 98 18.54 -17.59 10.87
N TRP A 99 18.02 -16.47 10.37
CA TRP A 99 17.04 -15.64 11.07
C TRP A 99 15.62 -16.14 10.78
N VAL A 100 14.80 -16.26 11.82
CA VAL A 100 13.36 -16.55 11.68
C VAL A 100 12.58 -15.29 11.97
N HIS A 101 11.85 -14.79 10.97
CA HIS A 101 10.90 -13.69 11.10
C HIS A 101 9.49 -14.27 11.18
N SER A 102 8.69 -13.80 12.14
CA SER A 102 7.30 -14.17 12.32
C SER A 102 6.46 -12.90 12.51
N SER A 103 5.36 -12.80 11.78
CA SER A 103 4.38 -11.71 11.92
C SER A 103 3.01 -12.32 12.20
N LEU A 104 2.59 -12.27 13.47
CA LEU A 104 1.33 -12.83 13.92
C LEU A 104 0.26 -11.73 13.98
N PRO A 105 -0.81 -11.80 13.16
CA PRO A 105 -1.96 -10.92 13.35
C PRO A 105 -2.65 -11.23 14.69
N LEU A 106 -2.81 -10.21 15.54
CA LEU A 106 -3.43 -10.32 16.86
C LEU A 106 -4.89 -9.91 16.83
N ASP A 107 -5.17 -8.74 16.24
CA ASP A 107 -6.50 -8.13 16.25
C ASP A 107 -6.68 -7.23 15.02
N VAL A 108 -7.91 -7.18 14.52
CA VAL A 108 -8.34 -6.23 13.49
C VAL A 108 -9.51 -5.44 14.04
N ARG A 109 -9.41 -4.12 14.01
CA ARG A 109 -10.47 -3.20 14.46
C ARG A 109 -10.91 -2.33 13.31
N VAL A 110 -12.12 -2.57 12.82
CA VAL A 110 -12.77 -1.80 11.76
C VAL A 110 -13.70 -0.78 12.40
N GLU A 111 -13.37 0.49 12.22
CA GLU A 111 -14.12 1.64 12.69
C GLU A 111 -14.84 2.34 11.52
N GLU A 112 -15.51 3.46 11.79
CA GLU A 112 -16.21 4.24 10.77
C GLU A 112 -15.25 4.82 9.73
N ASP A 113 -14.10 5.35 10.16
CA ASP A 113 -13.14 6.07 9.31
C ASP A 113 -11.80 5.36 9.12
N SER A 114 -11.62 4.21 9.75
CA SER A 114 -10.31 3.56 9.85
C SER A 114 -10.37 2.07 10.09
N ILE A 115 -9.26 1.41 9.80
CA ILE A 115 -8.99 0.01 10.09
C ILE A 115 -7.65 -0.04 10.79
N GLU A 116 -7.59 -0.65 11.97
CA GLU A 116 -6.37 -0.84 12.73
C GLU A 116 -6.03 -2.33 12.81
N LEU A 117 -4.77 -2.66 12.53
CA LEU A 117 -4.26 -4.01 12.54
C LEU A 117 -3.12 -4.10 13.54
N ASP A 118 -3.33 -4.90 14.59
CA ASP A 118 -2.32 -5.15 15.60
C ASP A 118 -1.59 -6.45 15.27
N ARG A 119 -0.25 -6.40 15.23
CA ARG A 119 0.62 -7.53 14.91
C ARG A 119 1.71 -7.69 15.96
N LEU A 120 1.96 -8.93 16.36
CA LEU A 120 3.16 -9.30 17.10
C LEU A 120 4.24 -9.68 16.08
N ARG A 121 5.31 -8.89 16.02
CA ARG A 121 6.49 -9.18 15.22
C ARG A 121 7.53 -9.85 16.10
N GLN A 122 7.95 -11.04 15.71
CA GLN A 122 8.99 -11.79 16.41
C GLN A 122 10.14 -12.03 15.45
N VAL A 123 11.36 -11.88 15.96
CA VAL A 123 12.58 -12.20 15.23
C VAL A 123 13.44 -13.08 16.11
N VAL A 124 13.84 -14.23 15.59
CA VAL A 124 14.77 -15.15 16.24
C VAL A 124 16.09 -15.11 15.48
N SER A 125 17.16 -14.71 16.16
CA SER A 125 18.52 -14.73 15.61
C SER A 125 19.05 -16.15 15.41
N PRO A 126 20.09 -16.36 14.59
CA PRO A 126 20.77 -17.65 14.44
C PRO A 126 21.27 -18.25 15.76
N GLU A 127 21.61 -17.43 16.76
CA GLU A 127 22.02 -17.91 18.09
C GLU A 127 20.83 -18.18 19.04
N GLY A 128 19.60 -18.10 18.54
CA GLY A 128 18.38 -18.38 19.30
C GLY A 128 17.87 -17.24 20.19
N ARG A 129 18.42 -16.02 20.08
CA ARG A 129 17.86 -14.84 20.77
C ARG A 129 16.55 -14.40 20.12
N LEU A 130 15.49 -14.23 20.92
CA LEU A 130 14.19 -13.72 20.52
C LEU A 130 14.09 -12.20 20.80
N SER A 131 13.61 -11.44 19.84
CA SER A 131 13.11 -10.08 20.03
C SER A 131 11.66 -9.99 19.59
N GLU A 132 10.86 -9.20 20.31
CA GLU A 132 9.44 -9.02 20.07
C GLU A 132 9.10 -7.54 19.97
N ASP A 133 8.17 -7.21 19.09
CA ASP A 133 7.63 -5.87 18.89
C ASP A 133 6.12 -5.93 18.61
N LEU A 134 5.37 -5.00 19.19
CA LEU A 134 3.94 -4.84 18.94
C LEU A 134 3.75 -3.68 17.97
N ASP A 135 3.26 -4.02 16.78
CA ASP A 135 3.10 -3.09 15.67
C ASP A 135 1.61 -2.87 15.39
N THR A 136 1.17 -1.61 15.41
CA THR A 136 -0.19 -1.21 15.03
C THR A 136 -0.13 -0.43 13.73
N THR A 137 -0.71 -0.99 12.67
CA THR A 137 -0.91 -0.29 11.40
C THR A 137 -2.30 0.31 11.35
N ARG A 138 -2.41 1.63 11.12
CA ARG A 138 -3.68 2.32 10.88
C ARG A 138 -3.85 2.61 9.39
N LEU A 139 -4.99 2.19 8.85
CA LEU A 139 -5.43 2.43 7.48
C LEU A 139 -6.66 3.33 7.50
N ASP A 140 -6.70 4.34 6.64
CA ASP A 140 -7.91 5.11 6.37
C ASP A 140 -8.96 4.21 5.72
N ARG A 141 -10.21 4.29 6.14
CA ARG A 141 -11.32 3.65 5.43
C ARG A 141 -11.77 4.55 4.29
N ILE A 142 -11.83 4.01 3.08
CA ILE A 142 -12.10 4.78 1.86
C ILE A 142 -13.13 4.02 1.04
N SER A 143 -14.22 4.69 0.66
CA SER A 143 -15.18 4.17 -0.32
C SER A 143 -14.82 4.62 -1.74
N ILE A 144 -15.33 3.92 -2.75
CA ILE A 144 -15.11 4.31 -4.15
C ILE A 144 -15.74 5.68 -4.46
N GLU A 145 -16.84 6.03 -3.81
CA GLU A 145 -17.50 7.32 -3.94
C GLU A 145 -16.63 8.46 -3.38
N MET A 146 -16.00 8.25 -2.22
CA MET A 146 -15.04 9.20 -1.66
C MET A 146 -13.84 9.37 -2.58
N LEU A 147 -13.28 8.27 -3.07
CA LEU A 147 -12.14 8.29 -3.97
C LEU A 147 -12.46 9.07 -5.26
N ARG A 148 -13.64 8.86 -5.86
CA ARG A 148 -14.09 9.60 -7.06
C ARG A 148 -14.10 11.11 -6.83
N LEU A 149 -14.59 11.57 -5.67
CA LEU A 149 -14.61 12.99 -5.32
C LEU A 149 -13.19 13.55 -5.14
N GLU A 150 -12.31 12.80 -4.48
CA GLU A 150 -10.94 13.22 -4.22
C GLU A 150 -10.10 13.33 -5.49
N VAL A 151 -10.20 12.35 -6.41
CA VAL A 151 -9.43 12.38 -7.65
C VAL A 151 -9.98 13.43 -8.62
N ALA A 152 -11.30 13.65 -8.64
CA ALA A 152 -11.93 14.72 -9.43
C ALA A 152 -11.43 16.11 -8.99
N ALA A 153 -11.27 16.33 -7.68
CA ALA A 153 -10.68 17.57 -7.16
C ALA A 153 -9.22 17.78 -7.60
N ALA A 154 -8.53 16.73 -8.05
CA ALA A 154 -7.17 16.77 -8.59
C ALA A 154 -7.11 16.78 -10.12
N GLY A 155 -8.25 16.93 -10.82
CA GLY A 155 -8.31 16.94 -12.29
C GLY A 155 -8.18 15.55 -12.91
N LEU A 156 -8.53 14.51 -12.17
CA LEU A 156 -8.48 13.11 -12.59
C LEU A 156 -9.89 12.50 -12.59
N GLU A 157 -10.07 11.39 -13.28
CA GLU A 157 -11.34 10.65 -13.33
C GLU A 157 -11.09 9.15 -13.14
N VAL A 158 -11.91 8.50 -12.30
CA VAL A 158 -11.94 7.02 -12.23
C VAL A 158 -12.67 6.47 -13.46
N THR A 159 -11.93 5.82 -14.35
CA THR A 159 -12.43 5.27 -15.62
C THR A 159 -13.01 3.87 -15.48
N SER A 160 -12.41 3.01 -14.63
CA SER A 160 -12.94 1.69 -14.34
C SER A 160 -12.57 1.17 -12.95
N THR A 161 -13.27 0.12 -12.53
CA THR A 161 -13.00 -0.59 -11.29
C THR A 161 -13.10 -2.09 -11.54
N GLU A 162 -12.08 -2.84 -11.14
CA GLU A 162 -12.00 -4.29 -11.34
C GLU A 162 -11.81 -4.99 -9.99
N PRO A 163 -12.68 -5.93 -9.59
CA PRO A 163 -12.50 -6.66 -8.35
C PRO A 163 -11.31 -7.62 -8.45
N ILE A 164 -10.50 -7.67 -7.40
CA ILE A 164 -9.45 -8.68 -7.19
C ILE A 164 -9.96 -9.62 -6.10
N PRO A 165 -10.29 -10.89 -6.44
CA PRO A 165 -10.79 -11.85 -5.48
C PRO A 165 -9.82 -12.12 -4.33
N ALA A 166 -10.36 -12.43 -3.15
CA ALA A 166 -9.57 -12.90 -2.03
C ALA A 166 -8.86 -14.22 -2.39
N THR A 167 -7.70 -14.44 -1.76
CA THR A 167 -6.97 -15.71 -1.78
C THR A 167 -6.91 -16.27 -0.36
N ALA A 168 -6.27 -17.43 -0.18
CA ALA A 168 -6.01 -17.96 1.17
C ALA A 168 -5.13 -17.01 2.01
N GLU A 169 -4.30 -16.20 1.37
CA GLU A 169 -3.31 -15.33 2.02
C GLU A 169 -3.71 -13.84 2.03
N HIS A 170 -4.65 -13.43 1.17
CA HIS A 170 -4.97 -12.02 0.95
C HIS A 170 -6.48 -11.77 0.92
N VAL A 171 -6.91 -10.71 1.62
CA VAL A 171 -8.28 -10.19 1.53
C VAL A 171 -8.56 -9.62 0.13
N ALA A 172 -9.84 -9.61 -0.26
CA ALA A 172 -10.26 -9.04 -1.54
C ALA A 172 -9.88 -7.56 -1.65
N SER A 173 -9.59 -7.12 -2.86
CA SER A 173 -9.24 -5.73 -3.18
C SER A 173 -10.03 -5.25 -4.38
N LEU A 174 -10.08 -3.95 -4.59
CA LEU A 174 -10.62 -3.31 -5.78
C LEU A 174 -9.47 -2.60 -6.48
N LEU A 175 -9.22 -2.95 -7.73
CA LEU A 175 -8.35 -2.19 -8.62
C LEU A 175 -9.15 -1.01 -9.16
N VAL A 176 -8.61 0.19 -9.05
CA VAL A 176 -9.22 1.41 -9.57
C VAL A 176 -8.29 2.01 -10.62
N LEU A 177 -8.82 2.19 -11.83
CA LEU A 177 -8.13 2.82 -12.94
C LEU A 177 -8.54 4.29 -13.03
N ILE A 178 -7.55 5.17 -13.11
CA ILE A 178 -7.71 6.61 -13.05
C ILE A 178 -6.91 7.26 -14.17
N GLU A 179 -7.52 8.17 -14.91
CA GLU A 179 -6.91 8.93 -16.00
C GLU A 179 -7.04 10.44 -15.73
N ALA A 180 -6.36 11.26 -16.53
CA ALA A 180 -6.63 12.70 -16.54
C ALA A 180 -8.05 12.95 -17.04
N ALA A 181 -8.79 13.85 -16.39
CA ALA A 181 -10.12 14.23 -16.87
C ALA A 181 -10.01 14.96 -18.22
N ASP A 182 -10.89 14.63 -19.17
CA ASP A 182 -11.03 15.38 -20.41
C ASP A 182 -11.47 16.83 -20.09
N ALA A 183 -10.73 17.80 -20.63
CA ALA A 183 -10.97 19.24 -20.41
C ALA A 183 -12.10 19.80 -21.27
#